data_AF-A0A8T6I9P9-F1
#
_entry.id   AF-A0A8T6I9P9-F1
#
_cell.length_a   1.000
_cell.length_b   1.000
_cell.length_c   1.000
_cell.angle_alpha   90.00
_cell.angle_beta   90.00
_cell.angle_gamma   90.00
#
_symmetry.space_group_name_H-M   'P 1'
#
loop_
_entity.id
_entity.type
_entity.pdbx_description
1 polymer ?
#
loop_
_entity_poly.entity_id
_entity_poly.type
_entity_poly.pdbx_seq_one_letter_code
_entity_poly.pdbx_strand_id
1 'polypeptide(L)'
;MRLQDICEEIMEDVDGAMGCALVDLGTGLPLAMTVTSDELLASGAMETLSAAGTDYFRGEVNHQLRSAMGGDPGDEGFVEEIQTTTDETYHFMCVVPGNKQTVLLLITDKTTNLGLGWVAVRRALRRIEEGTGRPRVRAGTGAPSPTEPPGPEDGPDNSLNGANRRIGRRRYRRR
;
A
#
# COMPACT_ATOMS: atom_id res chain seq x y z
N MET A 1 14.95 -12.55 -14.65
CA MET A 1 13.75 -12.18 -15.44
C MET A 1 13.46 -10.72 -15.18
N ARG A 2 13.11 -9.94 -16.20
CA ARG A 2 12.83 -8.50 -16.03
C ARG A 2 11.36 -8.33 -15.63
N LEU A 3 11.04 -7.24 -14.92
CA LEU A 3 9.66 -6.94 -14.51
C LEU A 3 8.72 -6.80 -15.71
N GLN A 4 9.23 -6.28 -16.83
CA GLN A 4 8.50 -6.16 -18.09
C GLN A 4 8.04 -7.53 -18.61
N ASP A 5 8.93 -8.53 -18.60
CA ASP A 5 8.62 -9.88 -19.07
C ASP A 5 7.46 -10.49 -18.23
N ILE A 6 7.35 -10.14 -16.94
CA ILE A 6 6.26 -10.60 -16.06
C ILE A 6 4.91 -9.98 -16.47
N CYS A 7 4.89 -8.67 -16.75
CA CYS A 7 3.66 -8.00 -17.19
C CYS A 7 3.17 -8.58 -18.52
N GLU A 8 4.08 -8.87 -19.45
CA GLU A 8 3.77 -9.51 -20.74
C GLU A 8 3.15 -10.89 -20.53
N GLU A 9 3.75 -11.74 -19.69
CA GLU A 9 3.21 -13.07 -19.41
C GLU A 9 1.82 -13.03 -18.75
N ILE A 10 1.56 -12.09 -17.81
CA ILE A 10 0.22 -11.94 -17.21
C ILE A 10 -0.81 -11.60 -18.29
N MET A 11 -0.45 -10.72 -19.23
CA MET A 11 -1.33 -10.31 -20.32
C MET A 11 -1.64 -11.47 -21.27
N GLU A 12 -0.70 -12.40 -21.46
CA GLU A 12 -0.89 -13.62 -22.26
C GLU A 12 -1.71 -14.69 -21.52
N ASP A 13 -1.56 -14.81 -20.20
CA ASP A 13 -2.21 -15.84 -19.37
C ASP A 13 -3.69 -15.52 -19.05
N VAL A 14 -4.12 -14.26 -19.23
CA VAL A 14 -5.46 -13.79 -18.84
C VAL A 14 -6.25 -13.34 -20.06
N ASP A 15 -7.19 -14.17 -20.50
CA ASP A 15 -8.15 -13.81 -21.54
C ASP A 15 -8.92 -12.54 -21.15
N GLY A 16 -8.94 -11.55 -22.05
CA GLY A 16 -9.57 -10.25 -21.83
C GLY A 16 -8.70 -9.24 -21.06
N ALA A 17 -7.42 -9.54 -20.83
CA ALA A 17 -6.49 -8.57 -20.27
C ALA A 17 -6.26 -7.38 -21.22
N MET A 18 -6.38 -6.17 -20.66
CA MET A 18 -6.27 -4.89 -21.38
C MET A 18 -5.00 -4.13 -21.02
N GLY A 19 -4.53 -4.28 -19.78
CA GLY A 19 -3.28 -3.68 -19.33
C GLY A 19 -2.80 -4.24 -18.00
N CYS A 20 -1.49 -4.30 -17.83
CA CYS A 20 -0.82 -4.73 -16.62
C CYS A 20 0.33 -3.76 -16.30
N ALA A 21 0.46 -3.34 -15.05
CA ALA A 21 1.57 -2.50 -14.62
C ALA A 21 2.07 -2.87 -13.23
N LEU A 22 3.37 -2.73 -13.04
CA LEU A 22 3.97 -2.55 -11.72
C LEU A 22 4.15 -1.06 -11.47
N VAL A 23 3.75 -0.59 -10.30
CA VAL A 23 3.80 0.83 -9.94
C VAL A 23 4.54 1.00 -8.61
N ASP A 24 5.44 1.96 -8.55
CA ASP A 24 6.08 2.41 -7.32
C ASP A 24 5.11 3.35 -6.58
N LEU A 25 4.64 2.93 -5.39
CA LEU A 25 3.70 3.69 -4.56
C LEU A 25 4.33 4.90 -3.86
N GLY A 26 5.64 5.09 -3.92
CA GLY A 26 6.31 6.30 -3.42
C GLY A 26 6.25 7.45 -4.43
N THR A 27 6.26 7.11 -5.72
CA THR A 27 6.30 8.08 -6.83
C THR A 27 5.02 8.11 -7.65
N GLY A 28 4.20 7.06 -7.59
CA GLY A 28 3.06 6.84 -8.47
C GLY A 28 3.45 6.46 -9.91
N LEU A 29 4.74 6.21 -10.18
CA LEU A 29 5.25 5.95 -11.51
C LEU A 29 5.32 4.44 -11.82
N PRO A 30 5.03 4.03 -13.06
CA PRO A 30 5.20 2.65 -13.48
C PRO A 30 6.67 2.23 -13.51
N LEU A 31 6.98 1.09 -12.89
CA LEU A 31 8.27 0.39 -12.99
C LEU A 31 8.34 -0.52 -14.22
N ALA A 32 7.19 -1.07 -14.63
CA ALA A 32 6.99 -1.86 -15.84
C ALA A 32 5.53 -1.78 -16.24
N MET A 33 5.23 -1.83 -17.54
CA MET A 33 3.85 -1.73 -18.03
C MET A 33 3.71 -2.39 -19.40
N THR A 34 2.61 -3.11 -19.58
CA THR A 34 2.17 -3.68 -20.86
C THR A 34 0.71 -3.32 -21.04
N VAL A 35 0.36 -2.72 -22.18
CA VAL A 35 -1.01 -2.32 -22.52
C VAL A 35 -1.30 -2.79 -23.94
N THR A 36 -2.43 -3.46 -24.13
CA THR A 36 -2.89 -3.95 -25.44
C THR A 36 -4.12 -3.20 -25.95
N SER A 37 -4.84 -2.50 -25.05
CA SER A 37 -6.00 -1.68 -25.40
C SER A 37 -5.58 -0.27 -25.83
N ASP A 38 -5.87 0.08 -27.09
CA ASP A 38 -5.65 1.43 -27.62
C ASP A 38 -6.40 2.50 -26.84
N GLU A 39 -7.60 2.18 -26.35
CA GLU A 39 -8.42 3.10 -25.54
C GLU A 39 -7.76 3.36 -24.17
N LEU A 40 -7.28 2.31 -23.52
CA LEU A 40 -6.58 2.43 -22.24
C LEU A 40 -5.29 3.26 -22.39
N LEU A 41 -4.57 3.07 -23.50
CA LEU A 41 -3.37 3.81 -23.83
C LEU A 41 -3.67 5.29 -24.12
N ALA A 42 -4.69 5.57 -24.94
CA ALA A 42 -5.03 6.93 -25.35
C ALA A 42 -5.66 7.77 -24.21
N SER A 43 -6.34 7.13 -23.26
CA SER A 43 -7.03 7.80 -22.16
C SER A 43 -6.12 8.20 -21.00
N GLY A 44 -4.91 7.66 -20.91
CA GLY A 44 -4.05 7.82 -19.73
C GLY A 44 -4.63 7.12 -18.48
N ALA A 45 -5.47 6.08 -18.70
CA ALA A 45 -6.14 5.37 -17.63
C ALA A 45 -5.14 4.65 -16.70
N MET A 46 -4.04 4.13 -17.26
CA MET A 46 -3.01 3.45 -16.46
C MET A 46 -2.27 4.40 -15.53
N GLU A 47 -1.92 5.60 -15.98
CA GLU A 47 -1.30 6.63 -15.14
C GLU A 47 -2.27 7.08 -14.05
N THR A 48 -3.53 7.29 -14.41
CA THR A 48 -4.59 7.65 -13.45
C THR A 48 -4.79 6.57 -12.40
N LEU A 49 -4.82 5.30 -12.79
CA LEU A 49 -4.93 4.16 -11.87
C LEU A 49 -3.66 3.95 -11.04
N SER A 50 -2.48 4.25 -11.58
CA SER A 50 -1.22 4.25 -10.84
C SER A 50 -1.23 5.29 -9.72
N ALA A 51 -1.70 6.50 -10.02
CA ALA A 51 -1.90 7.56 -9.02
C ALA A 51 -2.96 7.17 -7.98
N ALA A 52 -4.13 6.67 -8.44
CA ALA A 52 -5.20 6.23 -7.54
C ALA A 52 -4.76 5.06 -6.64
N GLY A 53 -3.94 4.13 -7.15
CA GLY A 53 -3.32 3.06 -6.36
C GLY A 53 -2.49 3.64 -5.20
N THR A 54 -1.72 4.70 -5.45
CA THR A 54 -0.96 5.38 -4.39
C THR A 54 -1.89 5.90 -3.29
N ASP A 55 -3.00 6.53 -3.66
CA ASP A 55 -3.99 7.01 -2.70
C ASP A 55 -4.69 5.87 -1.94
N TYR A 56 -4.98 4.76 -2.61
CA TYR A 56 -5.63 3.61 -1.97
C TYR A 56 -4.73 2.87 -0.98
N PHE A 57 -3.46 2.67 -1.33
CA PHE A 57 -2.54 1.87 -0.53
C PHE A 57 -1.72 2.69 0.47
N ARG A 58 -1.60 4.02 0.29
CA ARG A 58 -0.82 4.89 1.18
C ARG A 58 -1.53 6.16 1.61
N GLY A 59 -2.66 6.50 1.00
CA GLY A 59 -3.40 7.69 1.34
C GLY A 59 -4.14 7.59 2.67
N GLU A 60 -4.79 8.70 3.01
CA GLU A 60 -5.49 8.91 4.27
C GLU A 60 -6.57 7.85 4.54
N VAL A 61 -7.25 7.35 3.49
CA VAL A 61 -8.27 6.30 3.62
C VAL A 61 -7.68 5.02 4.21
N ASN A 62 -6.49 4.61 3.79
CA ASN A 62 -5.80 3.45 4.35
C ASN A 62 -5.42 3.69 5.82
N HIS A 63 -4.95 4.90 6.15
CA HIS A 63 -4.64 5.28 7.52
C HIS A 63 -5.85 5.24 8.45
N GLN A 64 -7.00 5.73 7.98
CA GLN A 64 -8.25 5.69 8.72
C GLN A 64 -8.76 4.27 8.89
N LEU A 65 -8.75 3.46 7.82
CA LEU A 65 -9.17 2.06 7.87
C LEU A 65 -8.31 1.26 8.87
N ARG A 66 -6.99 1.42 8.81
CA ARG A 66 -6.06 0.84 9.78
C ARG A 66 -6.39 1.25 11.21
N SER A 67 -6.58 2.54 11.45
CA SER A 67 -6.88 3.07 12.79
C SER A 67 -8.20 2.51 13.33
N ALA A 68 -9.22 2.40 12.48
CA ALA A 68 -10.52 1.84 12.84
C ALA A 68 -10.45 0.34 13.14
N MET A 69 -9.57 -0.39 12.45
CA MET A 69 -9.40 -1.85 12.60
C MET A 69 -8.35 -2.23 13.66
N GLY A 70 -7.73 -1.25 14.32
CA GLY A 70 -6.72 -1.49 15.35
C GLY A 70 -5.36 -1.97 14.82
N GLY A 71 -5.05 -1.66 13.56
CA GLY A 71 -3.75 -1.99 12.97
C GLY A 71 -2.61 -1.16 13.57
N ASP A 72 -1.39 -1.70 13.53
CA ASP A 72 -0.19 -1.02 14.02
C ASP A 72 0.07 0.28 13.21
N PRO A 73 0.16 1.45 13.86
CA PRO A 73 0.51 2.72 13.21
C PRO A 73 1.88 2.72 12.53
N GLY A 74 2.81 1.85 12.96
CA GLY A 74 4.16 1.73 12.40
C GLY A 74 4.25 0.82 11.17
N ASP A 75 3.20 0.09 10.81
CA ASP A 75 3.23 -0.84 9.69
C ASP A 75 2.88 -0.14 8.36
N GLU A 76 3.83 0.02 7.44
CA GLU A 76 3.56 0.58 6.11
C GLU A 76 2.85 -0.41 5.17
N GLY A 77 1.60 -0.78 5.45
CA GLY A 77 0.71 -1.42 4.48
C GLY A 77 -0.36 -2.31 5.11
N PHE A 78 -1.54 -1.72 5.32
CA PHE A 78 -2.72 -2.39 5.90
C PHE A 78 -3.61 -3.01 4.83
N VAL A 79 -3.97 -2.25 3.79
CA VAL A 79 -4.63 -2.83 2.61
C VAL A 79 -3.58 -3.53 1.75
N GLU A 80 -3.82 -4.81 1.44
CA GLU A 80 -2.92 -5.63 0.62
C GLU A 80 -3.46 -5.84 -0.80
N GLU A 81 -4.78 -5.91 -0.94
CA GLU A 81 -5.45 -6.22 -2.20
C GLU A 81 -6.73 -5.37 -2.34
N ILE A 82 -7.00 -4.91 -3.56
CA ILE A 82 -8.22 -4.20 -3.93
C ILE A 82 -8.74 -4.77 -5.26
N GLN A 83 -10.05 -5.02 -5.29
CA GLN A 83 -10.80 -5.32 -6.51
C GLN A 83 -11.72 -4.14 -6.81
N THR A 84 -11.65 -3.60 -8.02
CA THR A 84 -12.59 -2.60 -8.50
C THR A 84 -13.32 -3.13 -9.73
N THR A 85 -14.62 -2.86 -9.79
CA THR A 85 -15.49 -3.23 -10.90
C THR A 85 -16.07 -1.93 -11.45
N THR A 86 -15.84 -1.66 -12.72
CA THR A 86 -16.54 -0.59 -13.46
C THR A 86 -17.63 -1.22 -14.34
N ASP A 87 -18.30 -0.44 -15.19
CA ASP A 87 -19.26 -1.00 -16.13
C ASP A 87 -18.60 -1.94 -17.15
N GLU A 88 -17.36 -1.64 -17.55
CA GLU A 88 -16.70 -2.32 -18.67
C GLU A 88 -15.48 -3.15 -18.27
N THR A 89 -14.92 -2.92 -17.08
CA THR A 89 -13.64 -3.52 -16.69
C THR A 89 -13.62 -4.07 -15.28
N TYR A 90 -12.69 -4.98 -15.03
CA TYR A 90 -12.25 -5.40 -13.71
C TYR A 90 -10.83 -4.93 -13.48
N HIS A 91 -10.57 -4.34 -12.31
CA HIS A 91 -9.25 -3.90 -11.90
C HIS A 91 -8.83 -4.72 -10.68
N PHE A 92 -7.65 -5.30 -10.77
CA PHE A 92 -7.03 -6.09 -9.72
C PHE A 92 -5.78 -5.35 -9.29
N MET A 93 -5.72 -4.97 -8.02
CA MET A 93 -4.56 -4.29 -7.45
C MET A 93 -4.05 -5.07 -6.26
N CYS A 94 -2.76 -5.37 -6.23
CA CYS A 94 -2.15 -6.10 -5.13
C CYS A 94 -0.76 -5.57 -4.79
N VAL A 95 -0.53 -5.28 -3.51
CA VAL A 95 0.79 -4.91 -3.00
C VAL A 95 1.72 -6.12 -3.11
N VAL A 96 2.93 -5.89 -3.58
CA VAL A 96 3.95 -6.94 -3.70
C VAL A 96 4.36 -7.41 -2.30
N PRO A 97 4.18 -8.71 -1.96
CA PRO A 97 4.69 -9.26 -0.71
C PRO A 97 6.18 -9.02 -0.58
N GLY A 98 6.64 -8.72 0.62
CA GLY A 98 8.03 -8.36 0.86
C GLY A 98 8.36 -6.92 0.46
N ASN A 99 7.80 -6.36 -0.62
CA ASN A 99 8.01 -4.98 -1.06
C ASN A 99 6.71 -4.15 -1.04
N LYS A 100 6.36 -3.64 0.16
CA LYS A 100 5.14 -2.85 0.37
C LYS A 100 5.12 -1.48 -0.34
N GLN A 101 6.18 -1.12 -1.07
CA GLN A 101 6.27 0.12 -1.85
C GLN A 101 5.87 -0.09 -3.31
N THR A 102 5.47 -1.30 -3.70
CA THR A 102 5.13 -1.63 -5.08
C THR A 102 3.78 -2.29 -5.14
N VAL A 103 2.97 -1.90 -6.12
CA VAL A 103 1.67 -2.51 -6.43
C VAL A 103 1.70 -3.08 -7.84
N LEU A 104 1.12 -4.26 -8.00
CA LEU A 104 0.77 -4.84 -9.29
C LEU A 104 -0.69 -4.47 -9.60
N LEU A 105 -0.92 -3.91 -10.78
CA LEU A 105 -2.21 -3.57 -11.34
C LEU A 105 -2.46 -4.43 -12.59
N LEU A 106 -3.62 -5.07 -12.66
CA LEU A 106 -4.13 -5.73 -13.86
C LEU A 106 -5.53 -5.19 -14.16
N ILE A 107 -5.78 -4.86 -15.43
CA ILE A 107 -7.06 -4.42 -15.96
C ILE A 107 -7.50 -5.41 -17.01
N THR A 108 -8.74 -5.86 -16.89
CA THR A 108 -9.37 -6.77 -17.84
C THR A 108 -10.74 -6.25 -18.23
N ASP A 109 -11.28 -6.74 -19.33
CA ASP A 109 -12.68 -6.54 -19.67
C ASP A 109 -13.61 -7.41 -18.79
N LYS A 110 -14.93 -7.33 -19.03
CA LYS A 110 -15.95 -8.13 -18.32
C LYS A 110 -16.07 -9.59 -18.77
N THR A 111 -15.44 -9.98 -19.86
CA THR A 111 -15.45 -11.37 -20.34
C THR A 111 -14.53 -12.26 -19.49
N THR A 112 -13.52 -11.66 -18.86
CA THR A 112 -12.59 -12.34 -17.96
C THR A 112 -13.28 -12.86 -16.71
N ASN A 113 -12.92 -14.08 -16.30
CA ASN A 113 -13.31 -14.62 -15.01
C ASN A 113 -12.54 -13.93 -13.86
N LEU A 114 -13.27 -13.32 -12.91
CA LEU A 114 -12.68 -12.65 -11.74
C LEU A 114 -11.69 -13.51 -10.95
N GLY A 115 -11.98 -14.80 -10.79
CA GLY A 115 -11.10 -15.74 -10.11
C GLY A 115 -9.79 -15.98 -10.86
N LEU A 116 -9.85 -16.11 -12.19
CA LEU A 116 -8.65 -16.26 -13.03
C LEU A 116 -7.76 -15.01 -12.95
N GLY A 117 -8.34 -13.81 -12.98
CA GLY A 117 -7.58 -12.57 -12.79
C GLY A 117 -6.79 -12.56 -11.47
N TRP A 118 -7.44 -12.94 -10.37
CA TRP A 118 -6.76 -13.05 -9.06
C TRP A 118 -5.69 -14.15 -9.02
N VAL A 119 -5.93 -15.30 -9.64
CA VAL A 119 -4.94 -16.38 -9.71
C VAL A 119 -3.69 -15.92 -10.46
N ALA A 120 -3.86 -15.23 -11.59
CA ALA A 120 -2.75 -14.70 -12.38
C ALA A 120 -1.93 -13.67 -11.58
N VAL A 121 -2.60 -12.67 -10.99
CA VAL A 121 -1.97 -11.65 -10.14
C VAL A 121 -1.18 -12.30 -9.01
N ARG A 122 -1.80 -13.15 -8.19
CA ARG A 122 -1.16 -13.76 -7.01
C ARG A 122 -0.01 -14.70 -7.37
N ARG A 123 -0.08 -15.39 -8.51
CA ARG A 123 1.02 -16.22 -9.02
C ARG A 123 2.23 -15.37 -9.41
N ALA A 124 1.98 -14.21 -10.02
CA ALA A 124 3.04 -13.31 -10.44
C ALA A 124 3.77 -12.64 -9.27
N LEU A 125 3.08 -12.34 -8.16
CA LEU A 125 3.65 -11.64 -6.99
C LEU A 125 4.96 -12.26 -6.48
N ARG A 126 5.05 -13.59 -6.41
CA ARG A 126 6.27 -14.28 -5.95
C ARG A 126 7.47 -13.98 -6.84
N ARG A 127 7.25 -13.97 -8.16
CA ARG A 127 8.29 -13.72 -9.16
C ARG A 127 8.70 -12.25 -9.17
N ILE A 128 7.73 -11.37 -8.92
CA ILE A 128 7.95 -9.93 -8.80
C ILE A 128 8.78 -9.62 -7.56
N GLU A 129 8.49 -10.24 -6.41
CA GLU A 129 9.25 -10.05 -5.17
C GLU A 129 10.74 -10.35 -5.36
N GLU A 130 11.06 -11.42 -6.10
CA GLU A 130 12.43 -11.77 -6.49
C GLU A 130 13.08 -10.69 -7.38
N GLY A 131 12.29 -10.07 -8.27
CA GLY A 131 12.75 -9.08 -9.25
C GLY A 131 12.86 -7.64 -8.73
N THR A 132 12.01 -7.22 -7.77
CA THR A 132 12.05 -5.88 -7.18
C THR A 132 13.03 -5.76 -6.02
N GLY A 133 13.55 -6.88 -5.54
CA GLY A 133 14.38 -6.96 -4.34
C GLY A 133 13.56 -6.73 -3.06
N ARG A 134 14.01 -7.33 -1.96
CA ARG A 134 13.48 -6.97 -0.63
C ARG A 134 13.75 -5.49 -0.38
N PRO A 135 12.88 -4.77 0.36
CA PRO A 135 13.11 -3.39 0.71
C PRO A 135 14.49 -3.30 1.32
N ARG A 136 15.32 -2.41 0.79
CA ARG A 136 16.45 -1.93 1.58
C ARG A 136 15.81 -1.29 2.79
N VAL A 137 15.81 -2.01 3.92
CA VAL A 137 15.61 -1.44 5.24
C VAL A 137 16.47 -0.18 5.23
N ARG A 138 15.86 1.01 5.23
CA ARG A 138 16.62 2.24 5.41
C ARG A 138 17.39 2.00 6.71
N ALA A 139 18.70 1.83 6.60
CA ALA A 139 19.57 1.81 7.77
C ALA A 139 19.18 3.05 8.56
N GLY A 140 18.62 2.85 9.76
CA GLY A 140 18.18 3.94 10.60
C GLY A 140 19.29 4.96 10.66
N THR A 141 19.00 6.17 10.21
CA THR A 141 19.85 7.33 10.47
C THR A 141 20.08 7.37 11.98
N GLY A 142 21.35 7.16 12.36
CA GLY A 142 21.93 7.28 13.69
C GLY A 142 20.97 7.24 14.86
N ALA A 143 21.03 6.16 15.64
CA ALA A 143 20.71 6.27 17.05
C ALA A 143 21.50 7.47 17.61
N PRO A 144 20.86 8.43 18.30
CA PRO A 144 21.62 9.46 18.99
C PRO A 144 22.54 8.78 19.99
N SER A 145 23.83 9.13 19.95
CA SER A 145 24.80 8.72 20.95
C SER A 145 24.23 8.94 22.36
N PRO A 146 24.50 8.05 23.33
CA PRO A 146 24.07 8.27 24.70
C PRO A 146 24.73 9.55 25.19
N THR A 147 23.93 10.60 25.33
CA THR A 147 24.34 11.83 26.00
C THR A 147 24.79 11.46 27.40
N GLU A 148 26.00 11.88 27.74
CA GLU A 148 26.57 11.89 29.09
C GLU A 148 25.50 12.26 30.13
N PRO A 149 25.46 11.58 31.29
CA PRO A 149 24.53 11.95 32.35
C PRO A 149 24.84 13.37 32.82
N PRO A 150 23.82 14.23 33.03
CA PRO A 150 24.05 15.53 33.65
C PRO A 150 24.60 15.32 35.06
N GLY A 151 25.64 16.08 35.39
CA GLY A 151 26.23 16.14 36.73
C GLY A 151 25.21 16.60 37.78
N PRO A 152 25.51 16.40 39.08
CA PRO A 152 24.55 16.66 40.15
C PRO A 152 24.24 18.16 40.24
N GLU A 153 23.02 18.53 39.86
CA GLU A 153 22.48 19.85 40.18
C GLU A 153 21.93 19.82 41.61
N ASP A 154 22.44 20.74 42.42
CA ASP A 154 22.03 21.00 43.79
C ASP A 154 20.52 21.26 43.87
N GLY A 155 19.84 20.55 44.80
CA GLY A 155 18.46 20.87 45.16
C GLY A 155 18.32 22.31 45.69
N PRO A 156 17.10 22.87 45.71
CA PRO A 156 16.34 22.60 46.92
C PRO A 156 14.80 22.59 46.78
N ASP A 157 14.24 21.94 47.81
CA ASP A 157 13.02 22.23 48.55
C ASP A 157 11.62 21.87 48.00
N ASN A 158 10.89 21.30 48.95
CA ASN A 158 9.63 20.60 48.91
C ASN A 158 8.54 21.56 49.41
N SER A 159 7.56 21.93 48.58
CA SER A 159 6.30 22.48 49.10
C SER A 159 5.13 22.44 48.11
N LEU A 160 4.21 21.51 48.41
CA LEU A 160 2.74 21.69 48.52
C LEU A 160 1.84 21.81 47.27
N ASN A 161 0.68 21.15 47.46
CA ASN A 161 -0.64 21.26 46.80
C ASN A 161 -0.80 20.60 45.40
N GLY A 162 -1.67 19.62 45.16
CA GLY A 162 -2.94 19.26 45.81
C GLY A 162 -4.13 19.89 45.09
N ALA A 163 -4.74 19.20 44.10
CA ALA A 163 -6.18 19.26 43.81
C ALA A 163 -6.63 18.45 42.57
N ASN A 164 -7.51 17.48 42.85
CA ASN A 164 -8.76 17.13 42.16
C ASN A 164 -8.84 16.54 40.73
N ARG A 165 -9.29 15.28 40.78
CA ARG A 165 -10.03 14.47 39.81
C ARG A 165 -11.25 15.18 39.22
N ARG A 166 -11.58 14.89 37.94
CA ARG A 166 -12.95 14.56 37.47
C ARG A 166 -12.92 14.01 36.04
N ILE A 167 -13.09 12.69 35.91
CA ILE A 167 -13.37 12.00 34.64
C ILE A 167 -14.88 11.77 34.57
N GLY A 168 -15.55 12.41 33.61
CA GLY A 168 -16.97 12.23 33.32
C GLY A 168 -17.20 11.11 32.30
N ARG A 169 -17.74 9.97 32.75
CA ARG A 169 -18.26 8.90 31.87
C ARG A 169 -19.63 9.31 31.32
N ARG A 170 -19.77 9.51 30.00
CA ARG A 170 -21.08 9.57 29.33
C ARG A 170 -21.45 8.18 28.79
N ARG A 171 -22.58 7.65 29.28
CA ARG A 171 -23.23 6.42 28.78
C ARG A 171 -23.96 6.74 27.47
N TYR A 172 -23.73 5.93 26.43
CA TYR A 172 -24.55 5.93 25.22
C TYR A 172 -25.74 4.98 25.43
N ARG A 173 -26.97 5.49 25.31
CA ARG A 173 -28.21 4.70 25.21
C ARG A 173 -28.48 4.45 23.72
N ARG A 174 -28.50 3.18 23.31
CA ARG A 174 -29.05 2.77 22.00
C ARG A 174 -30.58 2.81 22.09
N ARG A 175 -31.22 3.31 21.03
CA ARG A 175 -32.56 2.92 20.61
C ARG A 175 -32.38 2.11 19.32
#